data_AF-A0A3A1P400-F1
#
_entry.id   AF-A0A3A1P400-F1
#
_cell.length_a   1.000
_cell.length_b   1.000
_cell.length_c   1.000
_cell.angle_alpha   90.00
_cell.angle_beta   90.00
_cell.angle_gamma   90.00
#
_symmetry.space_group_name_H-M   'P 1'
#
loop_
_entity.id
_entity.type
_entity.pdbx_description
1 polymer ?
#
loop_
_entity_poly.entity_id
_entity_poly.type
_entity_poly.pdbx_seq_one_letter_code
_entity_poly.pdbx_strand_id
1 'polypeptide(L)'
;MSTRAEQSDLEIQAVLRAEIRDLQFRHEVEIALLHATYALILNGPAEGLPTLAEQTRLTLDSVLFDTDWYLETYSDVAQSGMVPAEHYVRAGAFEGRDPGPKFATMAYYFANPDVAEAGWPALVHYVHSGKTEGRPLA
;
A
#
# COMPACT_ATOMS: atom_id res chain seq x y z
N MET A 1 32.21 -1.88 -35.83
CA MET A 1 32.34 -0.88 -34.74
C MET A 1 31.08 -0.04 -34.80
N SER A 2 30.21 -0.10 -33.80
CA SER A 2 28.98 0.72 -33.79
C SER A 2 29.31 2.19 -33.69
N THR A 3 28.50 3.03 -34.32
CA THR A 3 28.70 4.49 -34.31
C THR A 3 28.30 5.08 -32.95
N ARG A 4 28.87 6.24 -32.59
CA ARG A 4 28.51 6.98 -31.36
C ARG A 4 27.01 7.30 -31.30
N ALA A 5 26.37 7.49 -32.45
CA ALA A 5 24.93 7.72 -32.56
C ALA A 5 24.12 6.45 -32.26
N GLU A 6 24.52 5.29 -32.80
CA GLU A 6 23.89 4.00 -32.48
C GLU A 6 24.02 3.65 -31.00
N GLN A 7 25.18 3.92 -30.40
CA GLN A 7 25.39 3.65 -28.97
C GLN A 7 24.54 4.58 -28.08
N SER A 8 24.40 5.85 -28.46
CA SER A 8 23.51 6.80 -27.78
C SER A 8 22.03 6.40 -27.90
N ASP A 9 21.60 5.88 -29.05
CA ASP A 9 20.22 5.43 -29.25
C ASP A 9 19.90 4.17 -28.42
N LEU A 10 20.85 3.22 -28.34
CA LEU A 10 20.71 2.03 -27.49
C LEU A 10 20.63 2.38 -26.00
N GLU A 11 21.41 3.35 -25.53
CA GLU A 11 21.35 3.84 -24.15
C GLU A 11 19.97 4.45 -23.84
N ILE A 12 19.43 5.28 -24.74
CA ILE A 12 18.09 5.87 -24.60
C ILE A 12 17.02 4.77 -24.57
N GLN A 13 17.09 3.79 -25.48
CA GLN A 13 16.15 2.67 -25.50
C GLN A 13 16.20 1.84 -24.23
N ALA A 14 17.38 1.64 -23.64
CA ALA A 14 17.54 0.91 -22.38
C ALA A 14 16.88 1.65 -21.20
N VAL A 15 17.08 2.97 -21.11
CA VAL A 15 16.46 3.83 -20.10
C VAL A 15 14.94 3.81 -20.23
N LEU A 16 14.41 4.07 -21.42
CA LEU A 16 12.96 4.08 -21.67
C LEU A 16 12.32 2.72 -21.32
N ARG A 17 12.96 1.61 -21.68
CA ARG A 17 12.46 0.27 -21.31
C ARG A 17 12.45 0.05 -19.80
N ALA A 18 13.42 0.60 -19.08
CA ALA A 18 13.44 0.51 -17.61
C ALA A 18 12.31 1.34 -16.99
N GLU A 19 12.11 2.57 -17.46
CA GLU A 19 11.02 3.44 -17.02
C GLU A 19 9.64 2.83 -17.30
N ILE A 20 9.44 2.27 -18.50
CA ILE A 20 8.19 1.60 -18.85
C ILE A 20 7.91 0.41 -17.93
N ARG A 21 8.92 -0.41 -17.64
CA ARG A 21 8.75 -1.56 -16.72
C ARG A 21 8.38 -1.10 -15.31
N ASP A 22 9.03 -0.05 -14.83
CA ASP A 22 8.76 0.49 -13.50
C ASP A 22 7.34 1.08 -13.40
N LEU A 23 6.88 1.79 -14.45
CA LEU A 23 5.50 2.27 -14.54
C LEU A 23 4.49 1.12 -14.60
N GLN A 24 4.77 0.07 -15.38
CA GLN A 24 3.91 -1.11 -15.46
C GLN A 24 3.79 -1.79 -14.10
N PHE A 25 4.90 -1.97 -13.39
CA PHE A 25 4.90 -2.55 -12.04
C PHE A 25 4.08 -1.73 -11.05
N ARG A 26 4.28 -0.39 -11.02
CA ARG A 26 3.49 0.48 -10.14
C ARG A 26 1.99 0.39 -10.45
N HIS A 27 1.63 0.34 -11.73
CA HIS A 27 0.25 0.22 -12.15
C HIS A 27 -0.39 -1.12 -11.77
N GLU A 28 0.36 -2.22 -11.85
CA GLU A 28 -0.11 -3.54 -11.40
C GLU A 28 -0.49 -3.53 -9.91
N VAL A 29 0.35 -2.90 -9.08
CA VAL A 29 0.06 -2.73 -7.64
C VAL A 29 -1.18 -1.87 -7.43
N GLU A 30 -1.28 -0.72 -8.10
CA GLU A 30 -2.47 0.17 -7.98
C GLU A 30 -3.76 -0.52 -8.40
N ILE A 31 -3.73 -1.32 -9.49
CA ILE A 31 -4.88 -2.13 -9.91
C ILE A 31 -5.23 -3.17 -8.84
N ALA A 32 -4.24 -3.84 -8.25
CA ALA A 32 -4.48 -4.81 -7.18
C ALA A 32 -5.16 -4.16 -5.96
N LEU A 33 -4.73 -2.97 -5.56
CA LEU A 33 -5.35 -2.20 -4.47
C LEU A 33 -6.79 -1.79 -4.80
N LEU A 34 -7.06 -1.38 -6.04
CA LEU A 34 -8.42 -1.08 -6.49
C LEU A 34 -9.31 -2.32 -6.40
N HIS A 35 -8.83 -3.47 -6.89
CA HIS A 35 -9.56 -4.73 -6.78
C HIS A 35 -9.80 -5.15 -5.33
N ALA A 36 -8.80 -5.00 -4.44
CA ALA A 36 -8.93 -5.29 -3.02
C ALA A 36 -10.01 -4.41 -2.37
N THR A 37 -10.05 -3.11 -2.69
CA THR A 37 -11.08 -2.17 -2.21
C THR A 37 -12.48 -2.62 -2.61
N TYR A 38 -12.69 -2.94 -3.90
CA TYR A 38 -14.00 -3.39 -4.38
C TYR A 38 -14.40 -4.74 -3.79
N ALA A 39 -13.46 -5.70 -3.71
CA ALA A 39 -13.71 -7.00 -3.11
C ALA A 39 -14.12 -6.86 -1.64
N LEU A 40 -13.46 -5.97 -0.89
CA LEU A 40 -13.79 -5.70 0.51
C LEU A 40 -15.21 -5.16 0.69
N ILE A 41 -15.62 -4.22 -0.15
CA ILE A 41 -16.98 -3.64 -0.11
C ILE A 41 -18.05 -4.70 -0.40
N LEU A 42 -17.79 -5.60 -1.36
CA LEU A 42 -18.77 -6.59 -1.80
C LEU A 42 -18.81 -7.84 -0.92
N ASN A 43 -17.66 -8.30 -0.46
CA ASN A 43 -17.48 -9.63 0.12
C ASN A 43 -16.91 -9.62 1.55
N GLY A 44 -16.49 -8.46 2.07
CA GLY A 44 -15.70 -8.40 3.31
C GLY A 44 -14.22 -8.72 3.06
N PRO A 45 -13.41 -8.86 4.14
CA PRO A 45 -12.00 -9.18 4.01
C PRO A 45 -11.77 -10.45 3.19
N ALA A 46 -10.67 -10.49 2.44
CA ALA A 46 -10.30 -11.69 1.70
C ALA A 46 -10.16 -12.90 2.64
N GLU A 47 -10.39 -14.09 2.07
CA GLU A 47 -10.39 -15.34 2.82
C GLU A 47 -9.04 -15.56 3.51
N GLY A 48 -9.08 -15.99 4.77
CA GLY A 48 -7.87 -16.24 5.56
C GLY A 48 -7.26 -15.00 6.24
N LEU A 49 -7.77 -13.79 5.98
CA LEU A 49 -7.37 -12.61 6.75
C LEU A 49 -8.09 -12.56 8.12
N PRO A 50 -7.49 -11.87 9.12
CA PRO A 50 -8.18 -11.53 10.35
C PRO A 50 -9.48 -10.78 10.09
N THR A 51 -10.42 -10.85 11.04
CA THR A 51 -11.67 -10.09 10.97
C THR A 51 -11.40 -8.59 10.95
N LEU A 52 -12.31 -7.78 10.41
CA LEU A 52 -12.17 -6.31 10.42
C LEU A 52 -11.97 -5.73 11.82
N ALA A 53 -12.59 -6.33 12.83
CA ALA A 53 -12.41 -5.93 14.23
C ALA A 53 -10.96 -6.19 14.69
N GLU A 54 -10.40 -7.34 14.35
CA GLU A 54 -9.00 -7.66 14.66
C GLU A 54 -8.03 -6.78 13.88
N GLN A 55 -8.27 -6.54 12.59
CA GLN A 55 -7.46 -5.64 11.77
C GLN A 55 -7.47 -4.21 12.33
N THR A 56 -8.65 -3.72 12.74
CA THR A 56 -8.82 -2.40 13.37
C THR A 56 -8.03 -2.32 14.67
N ARG A 57 -8.12 -3.36 15.52
CA ARG A 57 -7.38 -3.44 16.78
C ARG A 57 -5.86 -3.46 16.55
N LEU A 58 -5.39 -4.28 15.60
CA LEU A 58 -3.97 -4.35 15.22
C LEU A 58 -3.44 -2.99 14.73
N THR A 59 -4.26 -2.26 13.97
CA THR A 59 -3.93 -0.91 13.51
C THR A 59 -3.84 0.06 14.69
N LEU A 60 -4.86 0.07 15.55
CA LEU A 60 -4.92 0.98 16.70
C LEU A 60 -3.81 0.73 17.73
N ASP A 61 -3.45 -0.53 17.97
CA ASP A 61 -2.39 -0.93 18.92
C ASP A 61 -0.98 -0.64 18.37
N SER A 62 -0.86 -0.28 17.09
CA SER A 62 0.43 -0.05 16.44
C SER A 62 0.99 1.34 16.73
N VAL A 63 2.26 1.41 17.12
CA VAL A 63 3.01 2.67 17.25
C VAL A 63 3.25 3.40 15.92
N LEU A 64 2.88 2.77 14.80
CA LEU A 64 2.98 3.33 13.46
C LEU A 64 1.65 3.95 12.98
N PHE A 65 0.56 3.74 13.72
CA PHE A 65 -0.70 4.45 13.51
C PHE A 65 -0.79 5.62 14.48
N ASP A 66 -0.98 6.82 13.94
CA ASP A 66 -1.12 8.05 14.73
C ASP A 66 -2.49 8.65 14.46
N THR A 67 -3.43 8.45 15.38
CA THR A 67 -4.84 8.87 15.22
C THR A 67 -4.98 10.36 14.98
N ASP A 68 -4.28 11.18 15.75
CA ASP A 68 -4.38 12.64 15.68
C ASP A 68 -3.79 13.12 14.36
N TRP A 69 -2.60 12.65 14.01
CA TRP A 69 -1.97 12.94 12.72
C TRP A 69 -2.83 12.49 11.54
N TYR A 70 -3.45 11.31 11.62
CA TYR A 70 -4.28 10.76 10.56
C TYR A 70 -5.52 11.64 10.32
N LEU A 71 -6.18 12.10 11.39
CA LEU A 71 -7.33 12.99 11.30
C LEU A 71 -6.97 14.40 10.82
N GLU A 72 -5.81 14.92 11.24
CA GLU A 72 -5.29 16.21 10.76
C GLU A 72 -4.91 16.15 9.28
N THR A 73 -4.33 15.04 8.83
CA THR A 73 -3.89 14.84 7.45
C THR A 73 -5.06 14.56 6.51
N TYR A 74 -6.06 13.78 6.98
CA TYR A 74 -7.19 13.32 6.19
C TYR A 74 -8.51 13.91 6.70
N SER A 75 -8.74 15.17 6.34
CA SER A 75 -9.90 15.94 6.80
C SER A 75 -11.26 15.34 6.43
N ASP A 76 -11.33 14.56 5.35
CA ASP A 76 -12.52 13.83 4.92
C ASP A 76 -12.88 12.72 5.92
N VAL A 77 -11.87 12.06 6.49
CA VAL A 77 -12.05 11.07 7.55
C VAL A 77 -12.56 11.75 8.82
N ALA A 78 -11.96 12.88 9.19
CA ALA A 78 -12.42 13.67 10.34
C ALA A 78 -13.89 14.11 10.19
N GLN A 79 -14.27 14.56 9.00
CA GLN A 79 -15.64 14.98 8.70
C GLN A 79 -16.63 13.82 8.65
N SER A 80 -16.18 12.61 8.28
CA SER A 80 -17.03 11.42 8.22
C SER A 80 -17.51 10.94 9.61
N GLY A 81 -16.76 11.27 10.67
CA GLY A 81 -16.99 10.76 12.03
C GLY A 81 -16.65 9.27 12.20
N MET A 82 -16.09 8.62 11.19
CA MET A 82 -15.62 7.23 11.28
C MET A 82 -14.42 7.12 12.24
N VAL A 83 -14.30 5.98 12.92
CA VAL A 83 -13.10 5.67 13.71
C VAL A 83 -11.88 5.60 12.78
N PRO A 84 -10.80 6.36 13.00
CA PRO A 84 -9.68 6.46 12.05
C PRO A 84 -9.03 5.13 11.69
N ALA A 85 -8.79 4.26 12.69
CA ALA A 85 -8.23 2.93 12.45
C ALA A 85 -9.19 2.04 11.63
N GLU A 86 -10.51 2.18 11.85
CA GLU A 86 -11.51 1.47 11.03
C GLU A 86 -11.51 1.99 9.60
N HIS A 87 -11.43 3.31 9.40
CA HIS A 87 -11.30 3.90 8.08
C HIS A 87 -10.06 3.38 7.36
N TYR A 88 -8.92 3.35 8.05
CA TYR A 88 -7.66 2.88 7.46
C TYR A 88 -7.77 1.46 6.92
N VAL A 89 -8.32 0.52 7.71
CA VAL A 89 -8.42 -0.89 7.26
C VAL A 89 -9.51 -1.12 6.22
N ARG A 90 -10.55 -0.28 6.18
CA ARG A 90 -11.66 -0.41 5.21
C ARG A 90 -11.40 0.26 3.88
N ALA A 91 -10.57 1.30 3.85
CA ALA A 91 -10.35 2.11 2.66
C ALA A 91 -8.95 2.70 2.63
N GLY A 92 -8.53 3.35 3.72
CA GLY A 92 -7.32 4.19 3.74
C GLY A 92 -6.05 3.50 3.25
N ALA A 93 -5.81 2.25 3.67
CA ALA A 93 -4.64 1.50 3.21
C ALA A 93 -4.66 1.29 1.69
N PHE A 94 -5.80 0.88 1.12
CA PHE A 94 -5.92 0.61 -0.31
C PHE A 94 -6.00 1.89 -1.17
N GLU A 95 -6.37 3.01 -0.56
CA GLU A 95 -6.22 4.36 -1.14
C GLU A 95 -4.77 4.87 -1.09
N GLY A 96 -3.84 4.11 -0.49
CA GLY A 96 -2.45 4.49 -0.35
C GLY A 96 -2.19 5.51 0.76
N ARG A 97 -3.14 5.73 1.68
CA ARG A 97 -2.99 6.66 2.80
C ARG A 97 -2.00 6.13 3.82
N ASP A 98 -1.18 6.99 4.36
CA ASP A 98 -0.23 6.64 5.41
C ASP A 98 -0.98 6.58 6.76
N PRO A 99 -0.75 5.57 7.61
CA PRO A 99 -1.37 5.47 8.93
C PRO A 99 -0.78 6.47 9.94
N GLY A 100 0.37 7.05 9.61
CA GLY A 100 1.16 7.91 10.47
C GLY A 100 2.49 8.27 9.79
N PRO A 101 3.24 9.24 10.31
CA PRO A 101 4.45 9.79 9.66
C PRO A 101 5.63 8.81 9.60
N LYS A 102 5.50 7.60 10.17
CA LYS A 102 6.56 6.59 10.27
C LYS A 102 6.31 5.35 9.41
N PHE A 103 5.28 5.38 8.55
CA PHE A 103 4.95 4.27 7.68
C PHE A 103 4.44 4.82 6.34
N ALA A 104 5.12 4.47 5.26
CA ALA A 104 4.74 4.84 3.90
C ALA A 104 3.98 3.68 3.25
N THR A 105 2.64 3.79 3.17
CA THR A 105 1.76 2.70 2.73
C THR A 105 2.09 2.24 1.32
N MET A 106 2.18 3.17 0.36
CA MET A 106 2.51 2.81 -1.02
C MET A 106 3.91 2.23 -1.17
N ALA A 107 4.88 2.75 -0.40
CA ALA A 107 6.23 2.22 -0.43
C ALA A 107 6.28 0.77 0.10
N TYR A 108 5.48 0.46 1.13
CA TYR A 108 5.33 -0.90 1.62
C TYR A 108 4.71 -1.84 0.58
N TYR A 109 3.67 -1.40 -0.14
CA TYR A 109 3.06 -2.20 -1.21
C TYR A 109 3.99 -2.42 -2.40
N PHE A 110 4.76 -1.41 -2.81
CA PHE A 110 5.74 -1.59 -3.89
C PHE A 110 6.87 -2.55 -3.48
N ALA A 111 7.28 -2.55 -2.21
CA ALA A 111 8.27 -3.50 -1.70
C ALA A 111 7.68 -4.91 -1.49
N ASN A 112 6.36 -5.03 -1.34
CA ASN A 112 5.65 -6.28 -1.02
C ASN A 112 4.35 -6.39 -1.84
N PRO A 113 4.43 -6.53 -3.17
CA PRO A 113 3.24 -6.52 -4.04
C PRO A 113 2.29 -7.68 -3.74
N ASP A 114 2.80 -8.80 -3.21
CA ASP A 114 2.01 -9.94 -2.74
C ASP A 114 0.98 -9.55 -1.66
N VAL A 115 1.27 -8.53 -0.86
CA VAL A 115 0.37 -8.01 0.18
C VAL A 115 -0.81 -7.27 -0.43
N ALA A 116 -0.59 -6.50 -1.51
CA ALA A 116 -1.65 -5.82 -2.25
C ALA A 116 -2.55 -6.85 -2.96
N GLU A 117 -1.95 -7.84 -3.63
CA GLU A 117 -2.67 -8.91 -4.32
C GLU A 117 -3.52 -9.77 -3.37
N ALA A 118 -3.00 -10.06 -2.18
CA ALA A 118 -3.73 -10.79 -1.15
C ALA A 118 -4.81 -9.94 -0.43
N GLY A 119 -4.93 -8.65 -0.75
CA GLY A 119 -5.94 -7.76 -0.18
C GLY A 119 -5.71 -7.38 1.27
N TRP A 120 -4.46 -7.40 1.74
CA TRP A 120 -4.13 -6.95 3.09
C TRP A 120 -4.01 -5.43 3.19
N PRO A 121 -4.52 -4.79 4.25
CA PRO A 121 -4.09 -3.45 4.62
C PRO A 121 -2.60 -3.45 5.00
N ALA A 122 -1.80 -2.56 4.42
CA ALA A 122 -0.33 -2.57 4.53
C ALA A 122 0.17 -2.61 5.98
N LEU A 123 -0.28 -1.69 6.84
CA LEU A 123 0.15 -1.67 8.23
C LEU A 123 -0.30 -2.93 8.97
N VAL A 124 -1.51 -3.43 8.70
CA VAL A 124 -2.04 -4.65 9.32
C VAL A 124 -1.17 -5.85 8.99
N HIS A 125 -0.78 -6.02 7.72
CA HIS A 125 0.15 -7.08 7.33
C HIS A 125 1.49 -6.93 8.05
N TYR A 126 2.05 -5.72 8.07
CA TYR A 126 3.34 -5.48 8.70
C TYR A 126 3.34 -5.86 10.19
N VAL A 127 2.33 -5.44 10.94
CA VAL A 127 2.25 -5.75 12.38
C VAL A 127 1.90 -7.20 12.67
N HIS A 128 1.13 -7.84 11.79
CA HIS A 128 0.72 -9.23 11.94
C HIS A 128 1.85 -10.21 11.62
N SER A 129 2.50 -10.05 10.47
CA SER A 129 3.52 -10.98 9.95
C SER A 129 4.73 -10.28 9.36
N GLY A 130 4.57 -9.14 8.68
CA GLY A 130 5.65 -8.53 7.92
C GLY A 130 6.89 -8.21 8.75
N LYS A 131 6.73 -7.80 10.01
CA LYS A 131 7.85 -7.55 10.93
C LYS A 131 8.64 -8.83 11.26
N THR A 132 7.95 -9.95 11.52
CA THR A 132 8.61 -11.23 11.85
C THR A 132 9.20 -11.90 10.62
N GLU A 133 8.60 -11.67 9.45
CA GLU A 133 9.13 -12.06 8.13
C GLU A 133 10.34 -11.22 7.69
N GLY A 134 10.63 -10.10 8.36
CA GLY A 134 11.72 -9.20 7.99
C GLY A 134 11.41 -8.32 6.77
N ARG A 135 10.12 -8.12 6.44
CA ARG A 135 9.71 -7.22 5.35
C ARG A 135 10.15 -5.78 5.68
N PRO A 136 10.77 -5.07 4.73
CA PRO A 136 11.17 -3.68 4.95
C PRO A 136 9.95 -2.76 4.97
N LEU A 137 10.06 -1.63 5.70
CA LEU A 137 9.07 -0.53 5.66
C LEU A 137 9.22 0.37 4.43
N ALA A 138 10.20 0.05 3.57
CA ALA A 138 10.82 0.88 2.54
C ALA A 138 11.67 2.03 3.12
#